data_AF-A0A6C0CMF6-F1
#
_entry.id   AF-A0A6C0CMF6-F1
#
_cell.length_a   1.000
_cell.length_b   1.000
_cell.length_c   1.000
_cell.angle_alpha   90.00
_cell.angle_beta   90.00
_cell.angle_gamma   90.00
#
_symmetry.space_group_name_H-M   'P 1'
#
loop_
_entity.id
_entity.type
_entity.pdbx_description
1 polymer ?
#
loop_
_entity_poly.entity_id
_entity_poly.type
_entity_poly.pdbx_seq_one_letter_code
_entity_poly.pdbx_strand_id
1 'polypeptide(L)'
;MDICCEISTDSMDPNTVCSSYHQLNDKWVLYNHLPSVKDWTINGYNIIMKDIDTVEKMVLLNRALPENMIKYSMLFYMRKGVSPLWEDPANKDGGCFSYKILNKHVIQVWRQMMYLISGESLASDSSYNKSINGITISPKKNFCIIKIWLKDTEHQNPQLINNIEHLTKHGSMFKRHGD
;
A
#
# COMPACT_ATOMS: atom_id res chain seq x y z
N MET A 1 10.26 -11.14 22.81
CA MET A 1 10.06 -12.56 22.50
C MET A 1 11.13 -12.92 21.52
N ASP A 2 12.25 -13.34 22.09
CA ASP A 2 13.48 -13.70 21.42
C ASP A 2 13.27 -14.96 20.57
N ILE A 3 13.55 -14.86 19.28
CA ILE A 3 13.74 -16.05 18.45
C ILE A 3 15.23 -16.34 18.47
N CYS A 4 15.67 -17.04 19.52
CA CYS A 4 16.90 -17.80 19.49
C CYS A 4 16.60 -19.11 18.75
N CYS A 5 16.93 -19.17 17.46
CA CYS A 5 17.23 -20.47 16.85
C CYS A 5 18.64 -20.85 17.31
N GLU A 6 18.73 -21.70 18.33
CA GLU A 6 19.96 -22.43 18.63
C GLU A 6 20.24 -23.36 17.44
N ILE A 7 21.32 -23.11 16.71
CA ILE A 7 21.79 -24.01 15.67
C ILE A 7 22.63 -25.08 16.36
N SER A 8 21.98 -26.20 16.69
CA SER A 8 22.68 -27.43 17.04
C SER A 8 23.38 -27.96 15.79
N THR A 9 24.70 -28.09 15.85
CA THR A 9 25.51 -28.72 14.80
C THR A 9 25.30 -30.23 14.84
N ASP A 10 24.29 -30.73 14.12
CA ASP A 10 24.27 -32.12 13.67
C ASP A 10 23.50 -32.25 12.36
N SER A 11 24.19 -32.80 11.35
CA SER A 11 23.72 -33.21 10.01
C SER A 11 22.61 -32.38 9.34
N MET A 12 22.99 -31.47 8.43
CA MET A 12 22.04 -30.94 7.44
C MET A 12 21.62 -32.05 6.47
N ASP A 13 20.36 -32.48 6.55
CA ASP A 13 19.71 -33.26 5.51
C ASP A 13 19.57 -32.38 4.25
N PRO A 14 20.13 -32.78 3.09
CA PRO A 14 20.03 -32.00 1.84
C PRO A 14 18.60 -31.80 1.32
N ASN A 15 17.58 -32.41 1.94
CA ASN A 15 16.17 -32.25 1.59
C ASN A 15 15.36 -31.37 2.55
N THR A 16 15.97 -30.69 3.53
CA THR A 16 15.22 -29.74 4.38
C THR A 16 15.00 -28.43 3.63
N VAL A 17 13.98 -28.40 2.77
CA VAL A 17 13.43 -27.14 2.24
C VAL A 17 12.62 -26.52 3.36
N CYS A 18 13.15 -25.48 3.99
CA CYS A 18 12.40 -24.68 4.94
C CYS A 18 11.35 -23.86 4.17
N SER A 19 10.16 -24.43 3.98
CA SER A 19 9.06 -23.81 3.21
C SER A 19 8.21 -22.87 4.07
N SER A 20 8.80 -22.14 5.02
CA SER A 20 8.06 -21.17 5.82
C SER A 20 7.97 -19.85 5.07
N TYR A 21 6.74 -19.42 4.78
CA TYR A 21 6.49 -18.09 4.23
C TYR A 21 6.68 -17.01 5.30
N HIS A 22 7.28 -15.89 4.91
CA HIS A 22 7.53 -14.77 5.82
C HIS A 22 6.25 -13.97 6.03
N GLN A 23 5.74 -13.91 7.26
CA GLN A 23 4.52 -13.15 7.57
C GLN A 23 4.75 -11.64 7.47
N LEU A 24 3.74 -10.93 6.97
CA LEU A 24 3.66 -9.47 7.08
C LEU A 24 3.10 -9.09 8.47
N ASN A 25 3.33 -7.83 8.87
CA ASN A 25 2.76 -7.30 10.11
C ASN A 25 1.23 -7.22 10.08
N ASP A 26 0.65 -7.10 8.89
CA ASP A 26 -0.78 -7.01 8.67
C ASP A 26 -1.18 -7.68 7.34
N LYS A 27 -2.47 -7.88 7.14
CA LYS A 27 -3.05 -8.46 5.92
C LYS A 27 -3.53 -7.34 5.01
N TRP A 28 -3.29 -7.50 3.72
CA TRP A 28 -3.66 -6.49 2.72
C TRP A 28 -4.64 -7.03 1.68
N VAL A 29 -5.35 -6.11 1.04
CA VAL A 29 -6.26 -6.36 -0.07
C VAL A 29 -5.96 -5.35 -1.18
N LEU A 30 -5.79 -5.84 -2.41
CA LEU A 30 -5.68 -5.00 -3.59
C LEU A 30 -7.03 -4.96 -4.32
N TYR A 31 -7.59 -3.76 -4.46
CA TYR A 31 -8.79 -3.49 -5.23
C TYR A 31 -8.46 -2.75 -6.54
N ASN A 32 -9.37 -2.85 -7.50
CA ASN A 32 -9.40 -2.08 -8.73
C ASN A 32 -10.78 -1.47 -8.93
N HIS A 33 -10.81 -0.19 -9.30
CA HIS A 33 -11.98 0.48 -9.83
C HIS A 33 -11.67 1.02 -11.24
N LEU A 34 -12.47 0.63 -12.23
CA LEU A 34 -12.25 1.06 -13.60
C LEU A 34 -12.76 2.49 -13.80
N PRO A 35 -12.01 3.38 -14.49
CA PRO A 35 -12.48 4.75 -14.75
C PRO A 35 -13.81 4.87 -15.50
N SER A 36 -14.23 3.82 -16.20
CA SER A 36 -15.51 3.74 -16.91
C SER A 36 -16.70 3.38 -16.01
N VAL A 37 -16.44 2.79 -14.84
CA VAL A 37 -17.48 2.40 -13.88
C VAL A 37 -17.89 3.65 -13.08
N LYS A 38 -19.20 3.88 -12.99
CA LYS A 38 -19.76 5.03 -12.27
C LYS A 38 -20.36 4.66 -10.91
N ASP A 39 -20.38 3.38 -10.58
CA ASP A 39 -20.81 2.90 -9.27
C ASP A 39 -19.67 3.10 -8.27
N TRP A 40 -19.77 4.14 -7.44
CA TRP A 40 -18.78 4.45 -6.41
C TRP A 40 -19.10 3.77 -5.07
N THR A 41 -20.10 2.89 -5.02
CA THR A 41 -20.30 1.99 -3.88
C THR A 41 -19.30 0.85 -3.95
N ILE A 42 -19.18 0.08 -2.86
CA ILE A 42 -18.28 -1.08 -2.80
C ILE A 42 -18.48 -2.08 -3.95
N ASN A 43 -19.68 -2.15 -4.53
CA ASN A 43 -20.02 -3.06 -5.63
C ASN A 43 -19.33 -2.68 -6.95
N GLY A 44 -18.94 -1.41 -7.13
CA GLY A 44 -18.18 -0.98 -8.29
C GLY A 44 -16.69 -1.32 -8.22
N TYR A 45 -16.21 -1.86 -7.09
CA TYR A 45 -14.81 -2.22 -6.89
C TYR A 45 -14.61 -3.73 -7.06
N ASN A 46 -13.57 -4.10 -7.79
CA ASN A 46 -13.16 -5.49 -7.97
C ASN A 46 -11.99 -5.80 -7.04
N ILE A 47 -12.03 -6.94 -6.36
CA ILE A 47 -10.89 -7.44 -5.59
C ILE A 47 -9.95 -8.17 -6.56
N ILE A 48 -8.72 -7.68 -6.70
CA ILE A 48 -7.66 -8.37 -7.45
C ILE A 48 -7.09 -9.51 -6.61
N MET A 49 -6.76 -9.22 -5.34
CA MET A 49 -6.23 -10.21 -4.41
C MET A 49 -6.57 -9.80 -2.99
N LYS A 50 -6.96 -10.79 -2.17
CA LYS A 50 -7.21 -10.67 -0.73
C LYS A 50 -6.22 -11.53 0.04
N ASP A 51 -6.18 -11.34 1.36
CA ASP A 51 -5.39 -12.17 2.28
C ASP A 51 -3.90 -12.19 1.90
N ILE A 52 -3.37 -11.02 1.55
CA ILE A 52 -1.95 -10.78 1.31
C ILE A 52 -1.30 -10.59 2.68
N ASP A 53 -0.91 -11.71 3.29
CA ASP A 53 -0.38 -11.79 4.65
C ASP A 53 1.06 -12.30 4.73
N THR A 54 1.70 -12.49 3.58
CA THR A 54 3.10 -12.91 3.47
C THR A 54 3.87 -12.04 2.49
N VAL A 55 5.18 -11.91 2.74
CA VAL A 55 6.10 -11.16 1.88
C VAL A 55 6.07 -11.74 0.46
N GLU A 56 6.05 -13.06 0.32
CA GLU A 56 6.06 -13.74 -0.97
C GLU A 56 4.80 -13.46 -1.78
N LYS A 57 3.61 -13.49 -1.16
CA LYS A 57 2.37 -13.10 -1.82
C LYS A 57 2.43 -11.65 -2.32
N MET A 58 2.91 -10.75 -1.46
CA MET A 58 3.04 -9.33 -1.79
C MET A 58 4.04 -9.11 -2.93
N VAL A 59 5.22 -9.74 -2.89
CA VAL A 59 6.24 -9.66 -3.95
C VAL A 59 5.72 -10.24 -5.26
N LEU A 60 5.07 -11.41 -5.21
CA LEU A 60 4.48 -12.04 -6.39
C LEU A 60 3.43 -11.13 -7.03
N LEU A 61 2.50 -10.59 -6.23
CA LEU A 61 1.48 -9.65 -6.70
C LEU A 61 2.11 -8.41 -7.33
N ASN A 62 3.05 -7.78 -6.64
CA ASN A 62 3.67 -6.53 -7.08
C ASN A 62 4.44 -6.69 -8.41
N ARG A 63 5.03 -7.88 -8.64
CA ARG A 63 5.71 -8.24 -9.89
C ARG A 63 4.74 -8.64 -10.99
N ALA A 64 3.69 -9.39 -10.66
CA ALA A 64 2.70 -9.88 -11.63
C ALA A 64 1.72 -8.81 -12.10
N LEU A 65 1.55 -7.73 -11.35
CA LEU A 65 0.62 -6.66 -11.68
C LEU A 65 1.03 -5.97 -13.00
N PRO A 66 0.17 -5.98 -14.04
CA PRO A 66 0.51 -5.40 -15.33
C PRO A 66 0.75 -3.90 -15.25
N GLU A 67 1.79 -3.40 -15.91
CA GLU A 67 2.15 -1.98 -15.88
C GLU A 67 1.03 -1.07 -16.42
N ASN A 68 0.31 -1.52 -17.45
CA ASN A 68 -0.87 -0.83 -17.97
C ASN A 68 -1.98 -0.71 -16.93
N MET A 69 -2.14 -1.72 -16.05
CA MET A 69 -3.11 -1.64 -14.97
C MET A 69 -2.70 -0.56 -13.96
N ILE A 70 -1.43 -0.54 -13.54
CA ILE A 70 -0.90 0.51 -12.64
C ILE A 70 -1.09 1.91 -13.23
N LYS A 71 -0.89 2.04 -14.54
CA LYS A 71 -0.89 3.34 -15.24
C LYS A 71 -2.29 3.86 -15.59
N TYR A 72 -3.26 2.98 -15.81
CA TYR A 72 -4.55 3.34 -16.42
C TYR A 72 -5.79 2.90 -15.63
N SER A 73 -5.63 2.19 -14.52
CA SER A 73 -6.74 1.83 -13.61
C SER A 73 -6.61 2.54 -12.27
N MET A 74 -7.70 2.63 -11.50
CA MET A 74 -7.61 3.07 -10.11
C MET A 74 -7.33 1.85 -9.23
N LEU A 75 -6.19 1.84 -8.55
CA LEU A 75 -5.86 0.76 -7.62
C LEU A 75 -5.86 1.27 -6.19
N PHE A 76 -6.25 0.38 -5.28
CA PHE A 76 -6.32 0.64 -3.85
C PHE A 76 -5.69 -0.54 -3.13
N TYR A 77 -4.56 -0.32 -2.48
CA TYR A 77 -3.90 -1.31 -1.64
C TYR A 77 -4.17 -0.95 -0.18
N MET A 78 -5.14 -1.63 0.41
CA MET A 78 -5.73 -1.29 1.71
C MET A 78 -5.47 -2.40 2.72
N ARG A 79 -5.36 -2.04 4.00
CA ARG A 79 -5.39 -3.02 5.09
C ARG A 79 -6.69 -3.82 5.05
N LYS A 80 -6.62 -5.10 5.42
CA LYS A 80 -7.79 -5.98 5.47
C LYS A 80 -8.79 -5.44 6.48
N GLY A 81 -10.06 -5.38 6.07
CA GLY A 81 -11.14 -4.78 6.87
C GLY A 81 -11.35 -3.29 6.63
N VAL A 82 -10.48 -2.63 5.86
CA VAL A 82 -10.67 -1.25 5.41
C VAL A 82 -11.06 -1.27 3.93
N SER A 83 -12.26 -0.80 3.61
CA SER A 83 -12.71 -0.67 2.22
C SER A 83 -12.08 0.55 1.53
N PRO A 84 -11.99 0.57 0.19
CA PRO A 84 -11.45 1.69 -0.58
C PRO A 84 -12.44 2.87 -0.70
N LEU A 85 -13.29 3.07 0.32
CA LEU A 85 -14.28 4.13 0.43
C LEU A 85 -13.88 5.12 1.51
N TRP A 86 -14.06 6.41 1.27
CA TRP A 86 -13.70 7.42 2.26
C TRP A 86 -14.70 7.43 3.43
N GLU A 87 -15.92 6.94 3.19
CA GLU A 87 -16.99 6.73 4.18
C GLU A 87 -16.76 5.54 5.11
N ASP A 88 -15.78 4.68 4.81
CA ASP A 88 -15.42 3.56 5.67
C ASP A 88 -15.15 4.04 7.10
N PRO A 89 -15.65 3.35 8.15
CA PRO A 89 -15.42 3.74 9.54
C PRO A 89 -13.96 3.96 9.90
N ALA A 90 -13.02 3.25 9.26
CA ALA A 90 -11.59 3.43 9.48
C ALA A 90 -11.01 4.63 8.71
N ASN A 91 -11.68 5.16 7.69
CA ASN A 91 -11.18 6.26 6.84
C ASN A 91 -11.86 7.60 7.12
N LYS A 92 -13.14 7.61 7.50
CA LYS A 92 -14.00 8.80 7.53
C LYS A 92 -13.51 9.93 8.44
N ASP A 93 -12.83 9.57 9.54
CA ASP A 93 -12.32 10.53 10.53
C ASP A 93 -10.86 10.91 10.26
N GLY A 94 -10.29 10.43 9.15
CA GLY A 94 -8.91 10.65 8.76
C GLY A 94 -8.76 11.53 7.52
N GLY A 95 -7.76 11.22 6.72
CA GLY A 95 -7.46 12.01 5.53
C GLY A 95 -6.34 11.41 4.69
N CYS A 96 -5.80 12.22 3.79
CA CYS A 96 -4.78 11.74 2.87
C CYS A 96 -3.72 12.78 2.53
N PHE A 97 -2.54 12.27 2.17
CA PHE A 97 -1.58 13.00 1.35
C PHE A 97 -1.82 12.69 -0.12
N SER A 98 -1.56 13.66 -0.99
CA SER A 98 -1.73 13.51 -2.44
C SER A 98 -0.45 13.90 -3.17
N TYR A 99 0.05 13.00 -4.00
CA TYR A 99 1.30 13.14 -4.74
C TYR A 99 1.03 13.02 -6.24
N LYS A 100 1.48 14.02 -7.00
CA LYS A 100 1.44 13.98 -8.47
C LYS A 100 2.70 13.29 -9.00
N ILE A 101 2.52 12.17 -9.70
CA ILE A 101 3.61 11.37 -10.25
C ILE A 101 3.49 11.31 -11.77
N LEU A 102 4.54 11.71 -12.50
CA LEU A 102 4.55 11.61 -13.96
C LEU A 102 4.43 10.15 -14.41
N ASN A 103 3.73 9.93 -15.52
CA ASN A 103 3.44 8.59 -16.04
C ASN A 103 4.69 7.73 -16.29
N LYS A 104 5.85 8.34 -16.57
CA LYS A 104 7.12 7.61 -16.74
C LYS A 104 7.72 7.03 -15.46
N HIS A 105 7.33 7.55 -14.29
CA HIS A 105 7.86 7.13 -12.99
C HIS A 105 6.83 6.33 -12.16
N VAL A 106 5.56 6.33 -12.59
CA VAL A 106 4.46 5.84 -11.75
C VAL A 106 4.57 4.36 -11.39
N ILE A 107 5.06 3.53 -12.32
CA ILE A 107 5.21 2.08 -12.09
C ILE A 107 6.26 1.84 -11.00
N GLN A 108 7.41 2.49 -11.09
CA GLN A 108 8.47 2.40 -10.09
C GLN A 108 7.98 2.87 -8.71
N VAL A 109 7.35 4.04 -8.66
CA VAL A 109 6.85 4.63 -7.41
C VAL A 109 5.80 3.72 -6.75
N TRP A 110 4.82 3.24 -7.52
CA TRP A 110 3.77 2.35 -7.01
C TRP A 110 4.36 1.06 -6.43
N ARG A 111 5.25 0.40 -7.18
CA ARG A 111 5.89 -0.84 -6.74
C ARG A 111 6.71 -0.63 -5.46
N GLN A 112 7.47 0.46 -5.39
CA GLN A 112 8.25 0.80 -4.20
C GLN A 112 7.33 1.07 -2.99
N MET A 113 6.23 1.81 -3.18
CA MET A 113 5.27 2.10 -2.12
C MET A 113 4.59 0.84 -1.59
N MET A 114 4.25 -0.13 -2.45
CA MET A 114 3.71 -1.42 -2.01
C MET A 114 4.67 -2.18 -1.09
N TYR A 115 5.98 -2.16 -1.37
CA TYR A 115 6.98 -2.74 -0.49
C TYR A 115 7.04 -2.02 0.86
N LEU A 116 7.16 -0.69 0.82
CA LEU A 116 7.33 0.14 2.01
C LEU A 116 6.13 0.05 2.96
N ILE A 117 4.90 0.15 2.43
CA ILE A 117 3.69 0.10 3.25
C ILE A 117 3.49 -1.30 3.87
N SER A 118 3.73 -2.36 3.10
CA SER A 118 3.60 -3.74 3.62
C SER A 118 4.66 -4.06 4.69
N GLY A 119 5.83 -3.44 4.58
CA GLY A 119 6.92 -3.53 5.55
C GLY A 119 6.83 -2.54 6.70
N GLU A 120 5.74 -1.79 6.85
CA GLU A 120 5.55 -0.77 7.90
C GLU A 120 6.70 0.27 7.95
N SER A 121 7.19 0.66 6.78
CA SER A 121 8.35 1.53 6.57
C SER A 121 8.10 2.68 5.58
N LEU A 122 6.83 2.96 5.28
CA LEU A 122 6.45 4.07 4.40
C LEU A 122 6.67 5.44 5.08
N ALA A 123 6.50 5.50 6.40
CA ALA A 123 6.87 6.65 7.20
C ALA A 123 8.12 6.37 8.05
N SER A 124 8.82 7.43 8.48
CA SER A 124 9.99 7.35 9.35
C SER A 124 9.65 7.02 10.80
N ASP A 125 8.38 7.12 11.18
CA ASP A 125 7.88 6.88 12.53
C ASP A 125 6.90 5.70 12.57
N SER A 126 7.00 4.87 13.60
CA SER A 126 6.18 3.66 13.73
C SER A 126 4.70 3.96 14.00
N SER A 127 4.41 4.99 14.81
CA SER A 127 3.01 5.40 15.07
C SER A 127 2.33 5.91 13.80
N TYR A 128 3.08 6.62 12.97
CA TYR A 128 2.66 7.09 11.67
C TYR A 128 2.34 5.92 10.71
N ASN A 129 3.20 4.90 10.63
CA ASN A 129 2.92 3.70 9.81
C ASN A 129 1.64 2.97 10.26
N LYS A 130 1.41 2.89 11.57
CA LYS A 130 0.17 2.31 12.16
C LYS A 130 -1.09 3.13 11.88
N SER A 131 -0.95 4.41 11.50
CA SER A 131 -2.07 5.27 11.10
C SER A 131 -2.46 5.10 9.63
N ILE A 132 -1.52 4.66 8.78
CA ILE A 132 -1.76 4.47 7.34
C ILE A 132 -2.69 3.27 7.13
N ASN A 133 -3.85 3.52 6.52
CA ASN A 133 -4.81 2.49 6.14
C ASN A 133 -4.55 1.91 4.75
N GLY A 134 -3.90 2.66 3.86
CA GLY A 134 -3.64 2.20 2.52
C GLY A 134 -3.03 3.25 1.60
N ILE A 135 -2.74 2.82 0.37
CA ILE A 135 -2.30 3.68 -0.72
C ILE A 135 -3.21 3.50 -1.92
N THR A 136 -3.42 4.59 -2.65
CA THR A 136 -4.25 4.57 -3.86
C THR A 136 -3.50 5.19 -5.02
N ILE A 137 -3.83 4.78 -6.23
CA ILE A 137 -3.36 5.40 -7.47
C ILE A 137 -4.57 5.71 -8.35
N SER A 138 -4.60 6.91 -8.91
CA SER A 138 -5.68 7.34 -9.81
C SER A 138 -5.09 7.98 -11.06
N PRO A 139 -5.40 7.46 -12.26
CA PRO A 139 -4.82 7.95 -13.50
C PRO A 139 -5.39 9.30 -13.91
N LYS A 140 -4.55 10.15 -14.50
CA LYS A 140 -4.89 11.37 -15.23
C LYS A 140 -4.18 11.33 -16.59
N LYS A 141 -4.40 12.35 -17.43
CA LYS A 141 -3.89 12.37 -18.82
C LYS A 141 -2.38 12.12 -18.92
N ASN A 142 -1.57 12.84 -18.14
CA ASN A 142 -0.09 12.83 -18.24
C ASN A 142 0.63 12.41 -16.95
N PHE A 143 -0.13 12.10 -15.91
CA PHE A 143 0.37 11.77 -14.58
C PHE A 143 -0.66 10.91 -13.86
N CYS A 144 -0.27 10.30 -12.76
CA CYS A 144 -1.19 9.71 -11.79
C CYS A 144 -1.14 10.52 -10.50
N ILE A 145 -2.24 10.50 -9.75
CA ILE A 145 -2.25 10.94 -8.36
C ILE A 145 -2.13 9.69 -7.50
N ILE A 146 -1.07 9.61 -6.71
CA ILE A 146 -0.95 8.62 -5.64
C ILE A 146 -1.37 9.27 -4.33
N LYS A 147 -2.17 8.57 -3.53
CA LYS A 147 -2.51 9.02 -2.18
C LYS A 147 -2.05 8.03 -1.13
N ILE A 148 -1.72 8.54 0.04
CA ILE A 148 -1.55 7.76 1.28
C ILE A 148 -2.74 8.11 2.16
N TRP A 149 -3.54 7.12 2.55
CA TRP A 149 -4.74 7.29 3.36
C TRP A 149 -4.40 6.97 4.82
N LEU A 150 -4.80 7.84 5.72
CA LEU A 150 -4.60 7.73 7.16
C LEU A 150 -5.94 7.69 7.86
N LYS A 151 -6.01 6.94 8.97
CA LYS A 151 -7.23 6.76 9.77
C LYS A 151 -7.59 7.95 10.67
N ASP A 152 -6.63 8.82 10.91
CA ASP A 152 -6.75 9.93 11.86
C ASP A 152 -6.21 11.24 11.28
N THR A 153 -6.38 12.32 12.03
CA THR A 153 -5.84 13.64 11.74
C THR A 153 -4.72 14.04 12.70
N GLU A 154 -4.13 13.10 13.43
CA GLU A 154 -2.97 13.36 14.31
C GLU A 154 -1.67 13.38 13.47
N HIS A 155 -1.64 12.58 12.42
CA HIS A 155 -0.49 12.37 11.55
C HIS A 155 -0.58 13.21 10.26
N GLN A 156 -0.43 14.53 10.37
CA GLN A 156 -0.61 15.46 9.23
C GLN A 156 0.68 15.94 8.57
N ASN A 157 1.86 15.63 9.13
CA ASN A 157 3.12 16.14 8.60
C ASN A 157 3.63 15.26 7.43
N PRO A 158 3.56 15.70 6.16
CA PRO A 158 3.99 14.89 5.01
C PRO A 158 5.51 14.67 4.97
N GLN A 159 6.29 15.43 5.75
CA GLN A 159 7.75 15.26 5.80
C GLN A 159 8.17 13.95 6.46
N LEU A 160 7.28 13.34 7.27
CA LEU A 160 7.50 12.06 7.94
C LEU A 160 7.30 10.86 7.01
N ILE A 161 6.77 11.04 5.80
CA ILE A 161 6.82 9.99 4.77
C ILE A 161 8.27 9.82 4.32
N ASN A 162 8.78 8.60 4.21
CA ASN A 162 10.16 8.35 3.80
C ASN A 162 10.41 8.83 2.36
N ASN A 163 11.67 9.11 2.04
CA ASN A 163 12.05 9.56 0.70
C ASN A 163 11.83 8.43 -0.32
N ILE A 164 11.04 8.71 -1.34
CA ILE A 164 10.77 7.82 -2.46
C ILE A 164 11.15 8.59 -3.72
N GLU A 165 11.95 7.97 -4.58
CA GLU A 165 12.42 8.59 -5.82
C GLU A 165 11.20 9.03 -6.67
N HIS A 166 11.24 10.24 -7.22
CA HIS A 166 10.15 10.85 -8.01
C HIS A 166 8.85 11.15 -7.26
N LEU A 167 8.77 10.92 -5.95
CA LEU A 167 7.66 11.36 -5.10
C LEU A 167 8.05 12.65 -4.36
N THR A 168 7.62 13.79 -4.88
CA THR A 168 7.92 15.09 -4.27
C THR A 168 6.99 15.38 -3.08
N LYS A 169 7.57 15.70 -1.92
CA LYS A 169 6.82 16.17 -0.75
C LYS A 169 6.53 17.67 -0.79
N HIS A 170 7.22 18.40 -1.68
CA HIS A 170 7.07 19.85 -1.77
C HIS A 170 5.66 20.22 -2.23
N GLY A 171 4.95 21.00 -1.41
CA GLY A 171 3.55 21.37 -1.67
C GLY A 171 2.54 20.26 -1.39
N SER A 172 2.96 19.09 -0.91
CA SER A 172 2.02 18.10 -0.37
C SER A 172 1.45 18.63 0.94
N MET A 173 0.13 18.52 1.11
CA MET A 173 -0.58 18.90 2.32
C MET A 173 -1.54 17.79 2.71
N PHE A 174 -1.76 17.63 4.00
CA PHE A 174 -2.82 16.77 4.49
C PHE A 174 -4.18 17.36 4.12
N LYS A 175 -5.12 16.51 3.67
CA LYS A 175 -6.52 16.88 3.45
C LYS A 175 -7.41 15.84 4.10
N ARG A 176 -8.43 16.27 4.85
CA ARG A 176 -9.40 15.33 5.41
C ARG A 176 -10.21 14.70 4.28
N HIS A 177 -10.75 13.53 4.56
CA HIS A 177 -11.73 12.93 3.67
C HIS A 177 -13.04 13.70 3.72
N GLY A 178 -13.65 13.94 2.55
CA GLY A 178 -14.91 14.70 2.44
C GLY A 178 -14.76 16.22 2.31
N ASP A 179 -13.57 16.77 2.58
CA ASP A 179 -13.25 18.20 2.41
C ASP A 179 -12.94 18.62 0.96
#